data_AF-A0A6J8A782-F1
#
_entry.id   AF-A0A6J8A782-F1
#
_cell.length_a   1.000
_cell.length_b   1.000
_cell.length_c   1.000
_cell.angle_alpha   90.00
_cell.angle_beta   90.00
_cell.angle_gamma   90.00
#
_symmetry.space_group_name_H-M   'P 1'
#
loop_
_entity.id
_entity.type
_entity.pdbx_description
1 polymer ?
#
loop_
_entity_poly.entity_id
_entity_poly.type
_entity_poly.pdbx_seq_one_letter_code
_entity_poly.pdbx_strand_id
1 'polypeptide(L)'
;MYRFKKVSITTLRDKTIQGAKEFLETGKMNAKNILFQVGSNDLEVIQPKNVVEEIEQLIIDTKKSLPKSQIIISQILPRFYRNQNLEQEYEVKKVECNQLLYELCKRYEAYYVQHENLTQVHFQDGIHLNKQRGIKLYVRNLKEIVNPLIGVKSDDQDSSRNHHVREKPDGASNFTRYRQPNKMYNNSLLKGCISMQNMNIDRKYSEIDMTFKWETISKEKLYTVLEESSTRDEILGYENTPFEINCSGVERAEQQLNNIFKTLTMRSCKIIKSFRKKKLKKKKPWEDRELADVKKTVSNLAKLLRINPYNLNLRNNFLGHCKLCKKLIKRKKINLKRKYLVSFQPLEIQILNNIGNY
;
A
#
# COMPACT_ATOMS: atom_id res chain seq x y z
N MET A 1 -5.71 -28.36 -5.55
CA MET A 1 -4.45 -28.03 -6.24
C MET A 1 -4.77 -27.05 -7.37
N TYR A 2 -4.60 -25.74 -7.16
CA TYR A 2 -4.89 -24.74 -8.21
C TYR A 2 -3.83 -24.87 -9.30
N ARG A 3 -4.17 -25.52 -10.43
CA ARG A 3 -3.37 -25.41 -11.65
C ARG A 3 -3.46 -23.95 -12.09
N PHE A 4 -2.40 -23.18 -11.86
CA PHE A 4 -2.33 -21.80 -12.32
C PHE A 4 -2.61 -21.80 -13.84
N LYS A 5 -3.73 -21.18 -14.24
CA LYS A 5 -4.00 -20.89 -15.65
C LYS A 5 -2.75 -20.17 -16.20
N LYS A 6 -2.31 -20.55 -17.39
CA LYS A 6 -1.14 -19.97 -18.06
C LYS A 6 -1.37 -18.46 -18.23
N VAL A 7 -0.74 -17.64 -17.39
CA VAL A 7 -0.75 -16.18 -17.50
C VAL A 7 0.45 -15.77 -18.36
N SER A 8 0.18 -15.14 -19.50
CA SER A 8 1.21 -14.46 -20.29
C SER A 8 1.24 -13.00 -19.85
N ILE A 9 2.40 -12.50 -19.43
CA ILE A 9 2.61 -11.09 -19.11
C ILE A 9 3.62 -10.53 -20.10
N THR A 10 3.18 -9.59 -20.92
CA THR A 10 4.08 -8.82 -21.79
C THR A 10 4.19 -7.41 -21.21
N THR A 11 5.41 -6.99 -20.88
CA THR A 11 5.68 -5.64 -20.40
C THR A 11 6.36 -4.84 -21.50
N LEU A 12 5.73 -3.74 -21.89
CA LEU A 12 6.31 -2.77 -22.81
C LEU A 12 6.92 -1.64 -21.97
N ARG A 13 8.25 -1.62 -21.82
CA ARG A 13 8.93 -0.59 -21.02
C ARG A 13 8.92 0.74 -21.76
N ASP A 14 8.72 1.81 -21.01
CA ASP A 14 8.80 3.21 -21.47
C ASP A 14 7.92 3.52 -22.69
N LYS A 15 6.85 2.74 -22.87
CA LYS A 15 5.90 2.96 -23.96
C LYS A 15 4.81 3.96 -23.57
N THR A 16 4.43 4.74 -24.56
CA THR A 16 3.25 5.61 -24.61
C THR A 16 2.03 4.81 -25.04
N ILE A 17 0.87 5.45 -25.17
CA ILE A 17 -0.33 4.83 -25.74
C ILE A 17 -0.06 4.36 -27.17
N GLN A 18 0.70 5.12 -27.96
CA GLN A 18 1.11 4.74 -29.31
C GLN A 18 1.89 3.42 -29.32
N GLY A 19 2.81 3.22 -28.38
CA GLY A 19 3.54 1.96 -28.27
C GLY A 19 2.65 0.75 -27.92
N ALA A 20 1.52 0.98 -27.25
CA ALA A 20 0.53 -0.07 -27.00
C ALA A 20 -0.27 -0.40 -28.28
N LYS A 21 -0.60 0.60 -29.11
CA LYS A 21 -1.24 0.41 -30.42
C LYS A 21 -0.36 -0.42 -31.36
N GLU A 22 0.92 -0.06 -31.50
CA GLU A 22 1.91 -0.83 -32.28
C GLU A 22 1.99 -2.30 -31.84
N PHE A 23 1.96 -2.54 -30.54
CA PHE A 23 1.99 -3.90 -29.99
C PHE A 23 0.71 -4.68 -30.30
N LEU A 24 -0.45 -4.03 -30.30
CA LEU A 24 -1.71 -4.66 -30.65
C LEU A 24 -1.75 -5.08 -32.13
N GLU A 25 -1.19 -4.25 -33.03
CA GLU A 25 -1.12 -4.53 -34.47
C GLU A 25 -0.18 -5.68 -34.81
N THR A 26 0.99 -5.71 -34.16
CA THR A 26 2.05 -6.70 -34.46
C THR A 26 1.93 -7.98 -33.63
N GLY A 27 1.26 -7.92 -32.49
CA GLY A 27 1.17 -9.00 -31.53
C GLY A 27 0.06 -10.01 -31.84
N LYS A 28 0.41 -11.28 -31.99
CA LYS A 28 -0.58 -12.38 -31.93
C LYS A 28 -1.05 -12.57 -30.50
N MET A 29 -2.16 -11.95 -30.14
CA MET A 29 -2.77 -12.06 -28.81
C MET A 29 -4.04 -12.94 -28.86
N ASN A 30 -4.22 -13.77 -27.83
CA ASN A 30 -5.49 -14.44 -27.56
C ASN A 30 -5.79 -14.31 -26.06
N ALA A 31 -6.09 -13.06 -25.66
CA ALA A 31 -6.35 -12.70 -24.28
C ALA A 31 -7.86 -12.57 -24.04
N LYS A 32 -8.35 -13.18 -22.96
CA LYS A 32 -9.75 -13.01 -22.52
C LYS A 32 -9.97 -11.71 -21.76
N ASN A 33 -8.96 -11.24 -21.04
CA ASN A 33 -8.99 -10.02 -20.24
C ASN A 33 -7.74 -9.21 -20.58
N ILE A 34 -7.91 -7.91 -20.79
CA ILE A 34 -6.85 -6.99 -21.16
C ILE A 34 -6.84 -5.83 -20.17
N LEU A 35 -5.70 -5.57 -19.56
CA LEU A 35 -5.49 -4.48 -18.62
C LEU A 35 -4.70 -3.35 -19.29
N PHE A 36 -5.31 -2.18 -19.40
CA PHE A 36 -4.64 -0.95 -19.80
C PHE A 36 -4.12 -0.21 -18.57
N GLN A 37 -2.80 -0.25 -18.40
CA GLN A 37 -2.04 0.63 -17.51
C GLN A 37 -1.11 1.49 -18.39
N VAL A 38 -1.69 2.47 -19.06
CA VAL A 38 -1.01 3.34 -20.05
C VAL A 38 -1.41 4.80 -19.81
N GLY A 39 -0.83 5.75 -20.54
CA GLY A 39 -1.21 7.17 -20.49
C GLY A 39 -0.42 8.02 -19.50
N SER A 40 0.20 7.43 -18.48
CA SER A 40 0.91 8.24 -17.46
C SER A 40 2.12 9.01 -18.00
N ASN A 41 2.78 8.49 -19.03
CA ASN A 41 3.89 9.16 -19.73
C ASN A 41 3.36 10.21 -20.69
N ASP A 42 2.30 9.88 -21.42
CA ASP A 42 1.63 10.77 -22.36
C ASP A 42 1.12 12.03 -21.65
N LEU A 43 0.53 11.86 -20.46
CA LEU A 43 -0.03 12.95 -19.65
C LEU A 43 1.01 14.01 -19.21
N GLU A 44 2.31 13.72 -19.29
CA GLU A 44 3.36 14.72 -19.04
C GLU A 44 3.39 15.81 -20.13
N VAL A 45 3.02 15.45 -21.36
CA VAL A 45 3.17 16.32 -22.54
C VAL A 45 1.84 16.67 -23.20
N ILE A 46 0.81 15.84 -23.07
CA ILE A 46 -0.50 16.07 -23.70
C ILE A 46 -1.61 16.31 -22.68
N GLN A 47 -2.66 17.00 -23.12
CA GLN A 47 -3.82 17.34 -22.28
C GLN A 47 -4.63 16.09 -21.90
N PRO A 48 -5.26 16.06 -20.71
CA PRO A 48 -6.07 14.93 -20.24
C PRO A 48 -7.07 14.39 -21.27
N LYS A 49 -7.80 15.29 -21.95
CA LYS A 49 -8.78 14.92 -22.97
C LYS A 49 -8.16 14.12 -24.12
N ASN A 50 -7.01 14.56 -24.63
CA ASN A 50 -6.32 13.89 -25.73
C ASN A 50 -5.80 12.51 -25.30
N VAL A 51 -5.32 12.37 -24.05
CA VAL A 51 -4.92 11.06 -23.49
C VAL A 51 -6.10 10.08 -23.51
N VAL A 52 -7.29 10.57 -23.14
CA VAL A 52 -8.51 9.77 -23.08
C VAL A 52 -9.00 9.40 -24.48
N GLU A 53 -8.96 10.31 -25.44
CA GLU A 53 -9.29 10.05 -26.86
C GLU A 53 -8.36 8.99 -27.46
N GLU A 54 -7.06 9.06 -27.16
CA GLU A 54 -6.07 8.06 -27.59
C GLU A 54 -6.33 6.67 -26.96
N ILE A 55 -6.73 6.63 -25.69
CA ILE A 55 -7.14 5.39 -25.00
C ILE A 55 -8.47 4.87 -25.56
N GLU A 56 -9.42 5.73 -25.88
CA GLU A 56 -10.68 5.38 -26.54
C GLU A 56 -10.41 4.70 -27.89
N GLN A 57 -9.52 5.26 -28.70
CA GLN A 57 -9.10 4.63 -29.94
C GLN A 57 -8.44 3.25 -29.69
N LEU A 58 -7.58 3.14 -28.67
CA LEU A 58 -6.97 1.86 -28.29
C LEU A 58 -8.02 0.82 -27.86
N ILE A 59 -9.10 1.21 -27.17
CA ILE A 59 -10.24 0.34 -26.84
C ILE A 59 -10.92 -0.15 -28.12
N ILE A 60 -11.23 0.76 -29.05
CA ILE A 60 -11.90 0.44 -30.31
C ILE A 60 -11.07 -0.58 -31.09
N ASP A 61 -9.77 -0.33 -31.27
CA ASP A 61 -8.89 -1.20 -32.04
C ASP A 61 -8.69 -2.56 -31.34
N THR A 62 -8.65 -2.56 -30.00
CA THR A 62 -8.60 -3.81 -29.22
C THR A 62 -9.88 -4.62 -29.40
N LYS A 63 -11.05 -3.98 -29.43
CA LYS A 63 -12.33 -4.67 -29.67
C LYS A 63 -12.45 -5.19 -31.10
N LYS A 64 -11.89 -4.49 -32.09
CA LYS A 64 -11.81 -5.00 -33.47
C LYS A 64 -10.95 -6.27 -33.55
N SER A 65 -9.76 -6.25 -32.94
CA SER A 65 -8.82 -7.37 -32.99
C SER A 65 -9.20 -8.53 -32.06
N LEU A 66 -9.80 -8.22 -30.92
CA LEU A 66 -10.13 -9.16 -29.84
C LEU A 66 -11.57 -8.93 -29.34
N PRO A 67 -12.60 -9.20 -30.18
CA PRO A 67 -13.99 -8.83 -29.89
C PRO A 67 -14.57 -9.46 -28.62
N LYS A 68 -14.06 -10.63 -28.23
CA LYS A 68 -14.50 -11.36 -27.03
C LYS A 68 -13.74 -10.97 -25.74
N SER A 69 -12.76 -10.08 -25.83
CA SER A 69 -11.95 -9.69 -24.67
C SER A 69 -12.69 -8.69 -23.77
N GLN A 70 -12.54 -8.85 -22.46
CA GLN A 70 -12.92 -7.84 -21.48
C GLN A 70 -11.79 -6.83 -21.32
N ILE A 71 -12.14 -5.55 -21.28
CA ILE A 71 -11.18 -4.47 -21.11
C ILE A 71 -11.29 -3.94 -19.68
N ILE A 72 -10.14 -3.78 -19.06
CA ILE A 72 -9.96 -3.22 -17.72
C ILE A 72 -9.02 -2.02 -17.90
N ILE A 73 -9.44 -0.85 -17.42
CA ILE A 73 -8.63 0.36 -17.42
C ILE A 73 -8.23 0.64 -15.98
N SER A 74 -6.93 0.77 -15.77
CA SER A 74 -6.40 1.16 -14.49
C SER A 74 -6.24 2.68 -14.40
N GLN A 75 -6.55 3.23 -13.24
CA GLN A 75 -6.30 4.63 -12.91
C GLN A 75 -4.84 5.03 -13.21
N ILE A 76 -4.65 6.25 -13.74
CA ILE A 76 -3.33 6.89 -13.79
C ILE A 76 -2.84 7.11 -12.37
N LEU A 77 -1.72 6.46 -12.04
CA LEU A 77 -1.14 6.49 -10.71
C LEU A 77 -0.54 7.88 -10.38
N PRO A 78 -0.47 8.25 -9.09
CA PRO A 78 0.22 9.48 -8.69
C PRO A 78 1.71 9.43 -9.03
N ARG A 79 2.29 10.59 -9.33
CA ARG A 79 3.73 10.81 -9.46
C ARG A 79 4.16 11.86 -8.43
N PHE A 80 5.27 11.59 -7.76
CA PHE A 80 5.82 12.43 -6.69
C PHE A 80 7.13 13.04 -7.18
N TYR A 81 7.05 14.24 -7.74
CA TYR A 81 8.21 14.94 -8.27
C TYR A 81 8.95 15.68 -7.15
N ARG A 82 10.23 15.98 -7.36
CA ARG A 82 10.97 16.86 -6.43
C ARG A 82 10.57 18.32 -6.57
N ASN A 83 10.11 18.71 -7.75
CA ASN A 83 9.60 20.04 -8.03
C ASN A 83 8.09 20.05 -7.73
N GLN A 84 7.71 20.81 -6.71
CA GLN A 84 6.32 20.89 -6.25
C GLN A 84 5.38 21.45 -7.31
N ASN A 85 5.84 22.37 -8.17
CA ASN A 85 5.01 22.95 -9.23
C ASN A 85 4.67 21.88 -10.28
N LEU A 86 5.66 21.07 -10.68
CA LEU A 86 5.45 19.96 -11.62
C LEU A 86 4.54 18.88 -11.01
N GLU A 87 4.69 18.59 -9.72
CA GLU A 87 3.82 17.65 -9.01
C GLU A 87 2.37 18.14 -8.96
N GLN A 88 2.14 19.41 -8.63
CA GLN A 88 0.81 20.00 -8.61
C GLN A 88 0.18 20.02 -10.01
N GLU A 89 0.93 20.44 -11.03
CA GLU A 89 0.43 20.43 -12.42
C GLU A 89 0.04 19.02 -12.88
N TYR A 90 0.90 18.03 -12.60
CA TYR A 90 0.61 16.64 -12.93
C TYR A 90 -0.61 16.13 -12.16
N GLU A 91 -0.73 16.45 -10.87
CA GLU A 91 -1.85 16.00 -10.04
C GLU A 91 -3.19 16.52 -10.58
N VAL A 92 -3.26 17.79 -10.99
CA VAL A 92 -4.47 18.38 -11.61
C VAL A 92 -4.83 17.63 -12.89
N LYS A 93 -3.88 17.47 -13.82
CA LYS A 93 -4.07 16.73 -15.07
C LYS A 93 -4.51 15.29 -14.81
N LYS A 94 -3.91 14.64 -13.81
CA LYS A 94 -4.20 13.25 -13.42
C LYS A 94 -5.61 13.09 -12.87
N VAL A 95 -6.07 14.01 -12.02
CA VAL A 95 -7.44 13.98 -11.48
C VAL A 95 -8.45 14.11 -12.62
N GLU A 96 -8.28 15.10 -13.50
CA GLU A 96 -9.14 15.29 -14.66
C GLU A 96 -9.14 14.07 -15.60
N CYS A 97 -7.96 13.57 -15.96
CA CYS A 97 -7.81 12.40 -16.83
C CYS A 97 -8.49 11.16 -16.25
N ASN A 98 -8.33 10.92 -14.94
CA ASN A 98 -8.95 9.77 -14.28
C ASN A 98 -10.49 9.87 -14.24
N GLN A 99 -11.04 11.06 -14.06
CA GLN A 99 -12.49 11.27 -14.15
C GLN A 99 -13.01 10.96 -15.55
N LEU A 100 -12.31 11.44 -16.59
CA LEU A 100 -12.66 11.16 -17.98
C LEU A 100 -12.52 9.67 -18.33
N LEU A 101 -11.49 8.99 -17.84
CA LEU A 101 -11.33 7.54 -18.01
C LEU A 101 -12.44 6.74 -17.34
N TYR A 102 -12.93 7.19 -16.18
CA TYR A 102 -14.07 6.56 -15.51
C TYR A 102 -15.35 6.67 -16.34
N GLU A 103 -15.65 7.84 -16.90
CA GLU A 103 -16.80 8.02 -17.81
C GLU A 103 -16.63 7.24 -19.12
N LEU A 104 -15.41 7.18 -19.66
CA LEU A 104 -15.09 6.35 -20.83
C LEU A 104 -15.37 4.87 -20.55
N CYS A 105 -15.00 4.36 -19.36
CA CYS A 105 -15.27 2.97 -18.99
C CYS A 105 -16.77 2.65 -18.99
N LYS A 106 -17.62 3.56 -18.49
CA LYS A 106 -19.08 3.37 -18.53
C LYS A 106 -19.59 3.28 -19.97
N ARG A 107 -19.09 4.13 -20.88
CA ARG A 107 -19.51 4.17 -22.29
C ARG A 107 -19.20 2.88 -23.04
N TYR A 108 -18.06 2.26 -22.75
CA TYR A 108 -17.58 1.05 -23.45
C TYR A 108 -17.77 -0.25 -22.66
N GLU A 109 -18.55 -0.21 -21.57
CA GLU A 109 -18.75 -1.35 -20.66
C GLU A 109 -17.42 -1.98 -20.20
N ALA A 110 -16.40 -1.13 -19.99
CA ALA A 110 -15.10 -1.53 -19.48
C ALA A 110 -15.05 -1.41 -17.95
N TYR A 111 -14.13 -2.13 -17.33
CA TYR A 111 -13.94 -2.09 -15.89
C TYR A 111 -12.91 -1.03 -15.51
N TYR A 112 -13.27 -0.15 -14.58
CA TYR A 112 -12.34 0.85 -14.04
C TYR A 112 -11.76 0.38 -12.71
N VAL A 113 -10.44 0.48 -12.53
CA VAL A 113 -9.75 0.11 -11.29
C VAL A 113 -9.14 1.33 -10.63
N GLN A 114 -9.56 1.61 -9.40
CA GLN A 114 -9.06 2.71 -8.58
C GLN A 114 -7.90 2.29 -7.67
N HIS A 115 -7.00 3.25 -7.45
CA HIS A 115 -5.76 3.09 -6.70
C HIS A 115 -5.53 4.21 -5.67
N GLU A 116 -6.61 4.75 -5.10
CA GLU A 116 -6.59 5.89 -4.17
C GLU A 116 -5.75 5.66 -2.91
N ASN A 117 -5.56 4.40 -2.51
CA ASN A 117 -4.75 4.01 -1.35
C ASN A 117 -3.23 3.99 -1.62
N LEU A 118 -2.76 4.26 -2.85
CA LEU A 118 -1.34 4.35 -3.18
C LEU A 118 -0.77 5.73 -2.85
N THR A 119 -0.05 5.80 -1.73
CA THR A 119 0.73 6.99 -1.29
C THR A 119 2.22 6.91 -1.66
N GLN A 120 2.98 7.99 -1.45
CA GLN A 120 4.41 8.11 -1.80
C GLN A 120 5.29 6.95 -1.29
N VAL A 121 4.99 6.38 -0.13
CA VAL A 121 5.75 5.24 0.46
C VAL A 121 5.67 3.95 -0.39
N HIS A 122 4.75 3.90 -1.35
CA HIS A 122 4.56 2.79 -2.28
C HIS A 122 5.41 2.92 -3.55
N PHE A 123 6.11 4.03 -3.74
CA PHE A 123 6.93 4.32 -4.91
C PHE A 123 8.41 4.23 -4.55
N GLN A 124 9.27 3.88 -5.52
CA GLN A 124 10.72 3.75 -5.30
C GLN A 124 11.49 5.04 -5.65
N ASP A 125 11.01 5.76 -6.66
CA ASP A 125 11.61 6.96 -7.25
C ASP A 125 10.57 8.08 -7.46
N GLY A 126 9.40 7.93 -6.85
CA GLY A 126 8.26 8.83 -7.02
C GLY A 126 7.40 8.54 -8.25
N ILE A 127 7.83 7.69 -9.19
CA ILE A 127 7.09 7.40 -10.43
C ILE A 127 6.72 5.92 -10.50
N HIS A 128 7.68 5.04 -10.21
CA HIS A 128 7.52 3.61 -10.29
C HIS A 128 7.18 3.01 -8.92
N LEU A 129 6.25 2.05 -8.92
CA LEU A 129 5.90 1.30 -7.73
C LEU A 129 7.08 0.48 -7.21
N ASN A 130 7.31 0.52 -5.90
CA ASN A 130 8.27 -0.37 -5.28
C ASN A 130 7.75 -1.81 -5.26
N LYS A 131 8.67 -2.78 -5.41
CA LYS A 131 8.33 -4.19 -5.60
C LYS A 131 7.61 -4.83 -4.42
N GLN A 132 7.87 -4.38 -3.19
CA GLN A 132 7.41 -5.06 -1.98
C GLN A 132 6.04 -4.59 -1.49
N ARG A 133 5.80 -3.29 -1.51
CA ARG A 133 4.59 -2.69 -0.95
C ARG A 133 3.68 -2.16 -2.06
N GLY A 134 4.22 -1.37 -2.99
CA GLY A 134 3.45 -0.75 -4.06
C GLY A 134 2.81 -1.77 -4.99
N ILE A 135 3.61 -2.66 -5.59
CA ILE A 135 3.09 -3.71 -6.48
C ILE A 135 2.09 -4.62 -5.76
N LYS A 136 2.33 -4.94 -4.48
CA LYS A 136 1.42 -5.80 -3.72
C LYS A 136 0.05 -5.14 -3.51
N LEU A 137 0.03 -3.85 -3.18
CA LEU A 137 -1.21 -3.10 -2.98
C LEU A 137 -1.93 -2.87 -4.32
N TYR A 138 -1.20 -2.49 -5.36
CA TYR A 138 -1.72 -2.37 -6.73
C TYR A 138 -2.41 -3.66 -7.20
N VAL A 139 -1.76 -4.81 -7.05
CA VAL A 139 -2.33 -6.12 -7.41
C VAL A 139 -3.53 -6.48 -6.54
N ARG A 140 -3.56 -6.06 -5.28
CA ARG A 140 -4.73 -6.27 -4.41
C ARG A 140 -5.95 -5.53 -4.98
N ASN A 141 -5.83 -4.25 -5.28
CA ASN A 141 -6.93 -3.47 -5.85
C ASN A 141 -7.39 -4.05 -7.20
N LEU A 142 -6.44 -4.48 -8.06
CA LEU A 142 -6.78 -5.18 -9.30
C LEU A 142 -7.60 -6.45 -9.04
N LYS A 143 -7.22 -7.26 -8.05
CA LYS A 143 -7.92 -8.50 -7.73
C LYS A 143 -9.35 -8.27 -7.24
N GLU A 144 -9.61 -7.17 -6.55
CA GLU A 144 -10.97 -6.83 -6.08
C GLU A 144 -11.94 -6.68 -7.25
N ILE A 145 -11.46 -6.13 -8.38
CA ILE A 145 -12.25 -6.01 -9.62
C ILE A 145 -12.17 -7.28 -10.48
N VAL A 146 -10.98 -7.85 -10.67
CA VAL A 146 -10.75 -8.94 -11.63
C VAL A 146 -11.25 -10.29 -11.14
N ASN A 147 -11.12 -10.60 -9.84
CA ASN A 147 -11.48 -11.93 -9.34
C ASN A 147 -12.95 -12.31 -9.61
N PRO A 148 -13.94 -11.43 -9.36
CA PRO A 148 -15.33 -11.69 -9.74
C PRO A 148 -15.49 -12.04 -11.23
N LEU A 149 -14.78 -11.33 -12.11
CA LEU A 149 -14.87 -11.50 -13.57
C LEU A 149 -14.36 -12.86 -14.05
N ILE A 150 -13.37 -13.41 -13.36
CA ILE A 150 -12.79 -14.72 -13.68
C ILE A 150 -13.39 -15.86 -12.85
N GLY A 151 -14.44 -15.59 -12.07
CA GLY A 151 -15.12 -16.57 -11.23
C GLY A 151 -14.28 -17.06 -10.03
N VAL A 152 -13.30 -16.26 -9.59
CA VAL A 152 -12.52 -16.55 -8.38
C VAL A 152 -13.29 -15.97 -7.19
N LYS A 153 -13.79 -16.86 -6.33
CA LYS A 153 -14.40 -16.46 -5.06
C LYS A 153 -13.33 -15.82 -4.18
N SER A 154 -13.66 -14.72 -3.51
CA SER A 154 -12.75 -14.07 -2.55
C SER A 154 -12.56 -14.98 -1.35
N ASP A 155 -11.33 -15.49 -1.16
CA ASP A 155 -10.97 -16.36 -0.03
C ASP A 155 -11.18 -15.69 1.35
N ASP A 156 -11.34 -14.36 1.37
CA ASP A 156 -11.48 -13.58 2.62
C ASP A 156 -12.82 -13.79 3.34
N GLN A 157 -13.84 -14.41 2.73
CA GLN A 157 -15.08 -14.76 3.44
C GLN A 157 -14.96 -16.02 4.32
N ASP A 158 -13.94 -16.87 4.13
CA ASP A 158 -13.74 -18.08 4.95
C ASP A 158 -12.93 -17.82 6.24
N SER A 159 -12.50 -16.57 6.47
CA SER A 159 -11.86 -16.18 7.75
C SER A 159 -12.83 -16.18 8.94
N SER A 160 -14.14 -16.35 8.70
CA SER A 160 -15.17 -16.56 9.73
C SER A 160 -15.30 -18.01 10.21
N ARG A 161 -14.60 -18.98 9.59
CA ARG A 161 -14.85 -20.42 9.83
C ARG A 161 -13.92 -21.16 10.80
N ASN A 162 -12.97 -20.50 11.47
CA ASN A 162 -12.06 -21.18 12.42
C ASN A 162 -11.82 -20.43 13.74
N HIS A 163 -12.89 -19.90 14.33
CA HIS A 163 -12.95 -19.61 15.77
C HIS A 163 -14.04 -20.44 16.46
N HIS A 164 -14.01 -21.76 16.28
CA HIS A 164 -14.52 -22.62 17.35
C HIS A 164 -13.50 -22.60 18.48
N VAL A 165 -13.75 -21.70 19.42
CA VAL A 165 -13.23 -21.80 20.79
C VAL A 165 -13.65 -23.19 21.28
N ARG A 166 -12.68 -24.07 21.52
CA ARG A 166 -12.87 -25.26 22.35
C ARG A 166 -13.19 -24.74 23.75
N GLU A 167 -14.47 -24.61 24.07
CA GLU A 167 -14.92 -24.52 25.46
C GLU A 167 -14.52 -25.84 26.14
N LYS A 168 -13.74 -25.71 27.21
CA LYS A 168 -13.52 -26.82 28.14
C LYS A 168 -14.84 -27.07 28.87
N PRO A 169 -15.23 -28.33 29.10
CA PRO A 169 -16.42 -28.63 29.86
C PRO A 169 -16.11 -28.45 31.34
N ASP A 170 -16.54 -27.32 31.91
CA ASP A 170 -16.70 -27.19 33.36
C ASP A 170 -18.18 -27.40 33.71
N GLY A 171 -18.39 -28.21 34.74
CA GLY A 171 -19.66 -28.86 35.05
C GLY A 171 -20.75 -27.96 35.61
N ALA A 172 -21.96 -28.48 35.46
CA ALA A 172 -23.12 -28.40 36.35
C ALA A 172 -23.59 -27.02 36.84
N SER A 173 -24.69 -26.55 36.27
CA SER A 173 -25.89 -26.19 37.06
C SER A 173 -27.15 -26.17 36.20
N ASN A 174 -28.21 -26.80 36.71
CA ASN A 174 -29.56 -26.87 36.16
C ASN A 174 -30.32 -25.52 36.28
N PHE A 175 -31.49 -25.47 35.61
CA PHE A 175 -32.58 -24.46 35.68
C PHE A 175 -32.41 -23.23 34.75
N THR A 176 -33.36 -22.79 33.91
CA THR A 176 -34.79 -23.10 33.72
C THR A 176 -35.23 -22.69 32.31
N ARG A 177 -36.24 -23.38 31.75
CA ARG A 177 -36.98 -22.99 30.53
C ARG A 177 -37.68 -21.65 30.74
N TYR A 178 -37.56 -20.71 29.80
CA TYR A 178 -38.63 -19.74 29.53
C TYR A 178 -38.74 -19.40 28.04
N ARG A 179 -40.01 -19.25 27.64
CA ARG A 179 -40.57 -19.05 26.32
C ARG A 179 -40.09 -17.75 25.65
N GLN A 180 -40.02 -17.78 24.32
CA GLN A 180 -40.07 -16.59 23.48
C GLN A 180 -41.38 -15.81 23.66
N PRO A 181 -41.35 -14.51 23.34
CA PRO A 181 -42.41 -14.01 22.47
C PRO A 181 -41.86 -13.25 21.27
N ASN A 182 -42.43 -13.58 20.12
CA ASN A 182 -42.53 -12.71 18.95
C ASN A 182 -43.03 -11.32 19.37
N LYS A 183 -42.42 -10.26 18.82
CA LYS A 183 -43.12 -9.03 18.45
C LYS A 183 -42.45 -8.38 17.25
N MET A 184 -43.10 -8.53 16.10
CA MET A 184 -43.10 -7.54 15.04
C MET A 184 -43.70 -6.24 15.57
N TYR A 185 -43.11 -5.09 15.24
CA TYR A 185 -43.86 -3.93 14.74
C TYR A 185 -42.94 -3.06 13.88
N ASN A 186 -43.49 -2.67 12.74
CA ASN A 186 -42.97 -1.70 11.79
C ASN A 186 -42.72 -0.33 12.43
N ASN A 187 -41.73 0.40 11.91
CA ASN A 187 -41.98 1.79 11.50
C ASN A 187 -40.97 2.24 10.45
N SER A 188 -41.50 2.29 9.23
CA SER A 188 -41.12 3.21 8.17
C SER A 188 -41.31 4.65 8.65
N LEU A 189 -40.26 5.47 8.62
CA LEU A 189 -40.31 6.93 8.43
C LEU A 189 -38.90 7.48 8.56
N LEU A 190 -38.22 7.67 7.42
CA LEU A 190 -37.24 8.73 7.13
C LEU A 190 -36.65 8.48 5.73
N LYS A 191 -37.51 8.63 4.73
CA LYS A 191 -37.10 9.14 3.41
C LYS A 191 -37.24 10.65 3.50
N GLY A 192 -36.13 11.38 3.36
CA GLY A 192 -36.13 12.83 3.32
C GLY A 192 -34.77 13.35 2.87
N CYS A 193 -34.67 13.67 1.59
CA CYS A 193 -33.73 14.54 0.90
C CYS A 193 -32.52 15.08 1.68
N ILE A 194 -31.30 14.74 1.22
CA ILE A 194 -30.25 15.74 0.95
C ILE A 194 -29.54 15.33 -0.34
N SER A 195 -29.81 16.04 -1.43
CA SER A 195 -28.94 16.10 -2.61
C SER A 195 -28.14 17.40 -2.55
N MET A 196 -26.91 17.31 -3.05
CA MET A 196 -25.97 18.39 -3.40
C MET A 196 -25.44 19.27 -2.25
N GLN A 197 -24.13 19.21 -2.02
CA GLN A 197 -23.19 20.15 -2.63
C GLN A 197 -21.74 19.73 -2.35
N ASN A 198 -20.93 19.82 -3.41
CA ASN A 198 -19.48 19.72 -3.38
C ASN A 198 -18.87 20.79 -2.47
N MET A 199 -17.97 20.43 -1.57
CA MET A 199 -16.86 21.32 -1.18
C MET A 199 -15.58 20.53 -0.94
N ASN A 200 -14.57 20.86 -1.75
CA ASN A 200 -13.16 20.64 -1.51
C ASN A 200 -12.80 21.12 -0.10
N ILE A 201 -12.35 20.21 0.76
CA ILE A 201 -11.72 20.57 2.04
C ILE A 201 -10.26 20.11 2.00
N ASP A 202 -9.41 21.07 2.33
CA ASP A 202 -7.97 21.10 2.15
C ASP A 202 -7.18 19.91 2.72
N ARG A 203 -6.27 19.40 1.88
CA ARG A 203 -5.18 18.47 2.23
C ARG A 203 -4.06 19.18 3.00
N LYS A 204 -4.31 19.58 4.25
CA LYS A 204 -3.25 20.10 5.14
C LYS A 204 -3.01 19.32 6.43
N TYR A 205 -3.49 18.08 6.53
CA TYR A 205 -3.30 17.28 7.73
C TYR A 205 -2.70 15.89 7.46
N SER A 206 -1.55 15.67 8.12
CA SER A 206 -1.01 14.41 8.64
C SER A 206 0.18 13.74 7.91
N GLU A 207 1.39 14.18 8.24
CA GLU A 207 2.49 13.25 8.51
C GLU A 207 2.21 12.52 9.84
N ILE A 208 1.41 11.46 9.80
CA ILE A 208 1.35 10.47 10.90
C ILE A 208 2.26 9.31 10.49
N ASP A 209 3.23 8.99 11.34
CA ASP A 209 4.15 7.86 11.15
C ASP A 209 3.37 6.54 11.08
N MET A 210 3.14 6.03 9.86
CA MET A 210 2.39 4.80 9.57
C MET A 210 3.15 3.50 9.91
N THR A 211 4.12 3.53 10.83
CA THR A 211 4.77 2.31 11.32
C THR A 211 3.90 1.48 12.28
N PHE A 212 2.74 2.01 12.69
CA PHE A 212 1.78 1.33 13.55
C PHE A 212 0.62 0.74 12.76
N LYS A 213 0.32 -0.55 13.01
CA LYS A 213 -0.97 -1.14 12.61
C LYS A 213 -1.97 -0.74 13.68
N TRP A 214 -2.94 0.08 13.30
CA TRP A 214 -4.12 0.38 14.11
C TRP A 214 -5.11 -0.76 13.90
N GLU A 215 -5.44 -1.51 14.97
CA GLU A 215 -6.60 -2.41 14.94
C GLU A 215 -7.84 -1.60 15.29
N THR A 216 -8.98 -1.93 14.68
CA THR A 216 -10.28 -1.39 15.08
C THR A 216 -10.49 -1.67 16.56
N ILE A 217 -10.61 -0.61 17.34
CA ILE A 217 -10.87 -0.68 18.78
C ILE A 217 -12.20 -1.44 18.94
N SER A 218 -12.22 -2.47 19.79
CA SER A 218 -13.47 -3.15 20.12
C SER A 218 -14.38 -2.14 20.82
N LYS A 219 -15.69 -2.15 20.52
CA LYS A 219 -16.65 -1.15 21.04
C LYS A 219 -16.55 -0.99 22.55
N GLU A 220 -16.30 -2.10 23.25
CA GLU A 220 -16.16 -2.17 24.71
C GLU A 220 -15.02 -1.29 25.23
N LYS A 221 -13.87 -1.24 24.54
CA LYS A 221 -12.73 -0.41 24.95
C LYS A 221 -12.98 1.08 24.73
N LEU A 222 -13.71 1.43 23.68
CA LEU A 222 -14.11 2.82 23.45
C LEU A 222 -15.06 3.27 24.56
N TYR A 223 -16.01 2.41 24.96
CA TYR A 223 -16.90 2.69 26.08
C TYR A 223 -16.14 2.85 27.40
N THR A 224 -15.17 1.98 27.70
CA THR A 224 -14.34 2.14 28.91
C THR A 224 -13.61 3.48 28.95
N VAL A 225 -13.06 3.93 27.82
CA VAL A 225 -12.37 5.24 27.75
C VAL A 225 -13.34 6.41 27.84
N LEU A 226 -14.57 6.27 27.34
CA LEU A 226 -15.63 7.29 27.51
C LEU A 226 -16.14 7.37 28.95
N GLU A 227 -16.08 6.27 29.71
CA GLU A 227 -16.47 6.22 31.12
C GLU A 227 -15.37 6.73 32.08
N GLU A 228 -14.15 6.99 31.60
CA GLU A 228 -13.10 7.61 32.40
C GLU A 228 -13.52 9.03 32.83
N SER A 229 -13.44 9.32 34.13
CA SER A 229 -13.86 10.62 34.69
C SER A 229 -13.20 11.80 33.96
N SER A 230 -11.91 11.69 33.64
CA SER A 230 -11.17 12.74 32.92
C SER A 230 -11.74 13.05 31.51
N THR A 231 -12.25 12.04 30.81
CA THR A 231 -12.86 12.20 29.49
C THR A 231 -14.27 12.74 29.60
N ARG A 232 -15.02 12.27 30.59
CA ARG A 232 -16.36 12.79 30.89
C ARG A 232 -16.30 14.27 31.27
N ASP A 233 -15.37 14.66 32.13
CA ASP A 233 -15.15 16.03 32.56
C ASP A 233 -14.73 16.93 31.37
N GLU A 234 -13.89 16.40 30.47
CA GLU A 234 -13.50 17.08 29.23
C GLU A 234 -14.73 17.34 28.33
N ILE A 235 -15.61 16.35 28.14
CA ILE A 235 -16.85 16.48 27.36
C ILE A 235 -17.85 17.44 28.05
N LEU A 236 -18.03 17.32 29.36
CA LEU A 236 -18.93 18.19 30.14
C LEU A 236 -18.44 19.65 30.17
N GLY A 237 -17.14 19.88 30.07
CA GLY A 237 -16.57 21.22 29.88
C GLY A 237 -17.09 21.92 28.62
N TYR A 238 -17.51 21.17 27.60
CA TYR A 238 -18.09 21.71 26.37
C TYR A 238 -19.60 21.89 26.41
N GLU A 239 -20.32 21.28 27.36
CA GLU A 239 -21.78 21.37 27.48
C GLU A 239 -22.25 22.83 27.69
N ASN A 240 -21.42 23.64 28.34
CA ASN A 240 -21.69 25.05 28.61
C ASN A 240 -20.83 26.01 27.76
N THR A 241 -20.13 25.51 26.74
CA THR A 241 -19.36 26.39 25.84
C THR A 241 -20.34 27.10 24.90
N PRO A 242 -20.41 28.45 24.92
CA PRO A 242 -21.27 29.17 23.99
C PRO A 242 -20.71 29.03 22.58
N PHE A 243 -21.37 28.24 21.74
CA PHE A 243 -21.11 28.22 20.31
C PHE A 243 -21.96 29.28 19.63
N GLU A 244 -21.37 30.01 18.69
CA GLU A 244 -22.11 30.94 17.84
C GLU A 244 -23.15 30.16 17.03
N ILE A 245 -24.39 30.65 16.94
CA ILE A 245 -25.47 30.02 16.14
C ILE A 245 -25.30 30.43 14.67
N ASN A 246 -24.13 30.15 14.10
CA ASN A 246 -23.78 30.39 12.71
C ASN A 246 -22.89 29.24 12.19
N CYS A 247 -22.63 29.19 10.88
CA CYS A 247 -21.82 28.12 10.28
C CYS A 247 -20.43 27.99 10.92
N SER A 248 -19.80 29.12 11.28
CA SER A 248 -18.48 29.10 11.93
C SER A 248 -18.51 28.48 13.33
N GLY A 249 -19.57 28.71 14.10
CA GLY A 249 -19.78 28.09 15.40
C GLY A 249 -20.00 26.58 15.31
N VAL A 250 -20.73 26.12 14.29
CA VAL A 250 -20.91 24.68 14.00
C VAL A 250 -19.59 24.02 13.62
N GLU A 251 -18.82 24.62 12.71
CA GLU A 251 -17.50 24.10 12.31
C GLU A 251 -16.54 24.03 13.51
N ARG A 252 -16.56 25.04 14.38
CA ARG A 252 -15.73 25.09 15.58
C ARG A 252 -16.12 23.98 16.58
N ALA A 253 -17.42 23.75 16.79
CA ALA A 253 -17.92 22.68 17.64
C ALA A 253 -17.53 21.30 17.09
N GLU A 254 -17.68 21.09 15.77
CA GLU A 254 -17.29 19.86 15.10
C GLU A 254 -15.78 19.59 15.24
N GLN A 255 -14.95 20.61 15.02
CA GLN A 255 -13.49 20.48 15.15
C GLN A 255 -13.07 20.11 16.58
N GLN A 256 -13.72 20.68 17.59
CA GLN A 256 -13.46 20.36 18.99
C GLN A 256 -13.87 18.92 19.33
N LEU A 257 -15.05 18.47 18.91
CA LEU A 257 -15.49 17.08 19.08
C LEU A 257 -14.54 16.10 18.39
N ASN A 258 -14.11 16.41 17.16
CA ASN A 258 -13.14 15.60 16.43
C ASN A 258 -11.79 15.50 17.16
N ASN A 259 -11.33 16.58 17.79
CA ASN A 259 -10.10 16.58 18.60
C ASN A 259 -10.23 15.72 19.86
N ILE A 260 -11.39 15.74 20.53
CA ILE A 260 -11.69 14.85 21.66
C ILE A 260 -11.63 13.40 21.18
N PHE A 261 -12.40 13.04 20.15
CA PHE A 261 -12.41 11.67 19.63
C PHE A 261 -11.03 11.18 19.17
N LYS A 262 -10.22 12.06 18.58
CA LYS A 262 -8.84 11.74 18.21
C LYS A 262 -7.98 11.45 19.45
N THR A 263 -8.10 12.27 20.49
CA THR A 263 -7.39 12.08 21.76
C THR A 263 -7.80 10.78 22.43
N LEU A 264 -9.11 10.48 22.48
CA LEU A 264 -9.64 9.22 23.02
C LEU A 264 -9.18 8.00 22.22
N THR A 265 -9.20 8.09 20.90
CA THR A 265 -8.67 7.05 20.01
C THR A 265 -7.20 6.77 20.35
N MET A 266 -6.38 7.83 20.48
CA MET A 266 -4.97 7.69 20.84
C MET A 266 -4.75 7.10 22.24
N ARG A 267 -5.57 7.46 23.24
CA ARG A 267 -5.51 6.89 24.60
C ARG A 267 -5.93 5.41 24.64
N SER A 268 -6.98 5.05 23.91
CA SER A 268 -7.52 3.69 23.83
C SER A 268 -6.62 2.71 23.04
N CYS A 269 -5.75 3.23 22.17
CA CYS A 269 -4.77 2.44 21.45
C CYS A 269 -3.62 2.02 22.38
N LYS A 270 -3.62 0.76 22.82
CA LYS A 270 -2.40 0.13 23.33
C LYS A 270 -1.35 0.16 22.22
N ILE A 271 -0.24 0.89 22.43
CA ILE A 271 0.98 0.70 21.64
C ILE A 271 1.52 -0.68 21.98
N ILE A 272 0.93 -1.72 21.37
CA ILE A 272 1.53 -3.03 21.35
C ILE A 272 2.70 -2.88 20.39
N LYS A 273 3.88 -2.52 20.91
CA LYS A 273 5.13 -2.79 20.21
C LYS A 273 5.10 -4.28 19.94
N SER A 274 4.76 -4.68 18.72
CA SER A 274 4.78 -6.09 18.37
C SER A 274 6.16 -6.59 18.75
N PHE A 275 6.22 -7.45 19.77
CA PHE A 275 7.41 -8.21 20.08
C PHE A 275 7.55 -9.23 18.95
N ARG A 276 7.85 -8.75 17.74
CA ARG A 276 8.44 -9.57 16.70
C ARG A 276 9.73 -10.03 17.32
N LYS A 277 9.77 -11.28 17.79
CA LYS A 277 11.01 -12.01 18.06
C LYS A 277 11.90 -11.73 16.86
N LYS A 278 12.85 -10.80 17.00
CA LYS A 278 13.82 -10.49 15.95
C LYS A 278 14.53 -11.82 15.76
N LYS A 279 14.19 -12.57 14.70
CA LYS A 279 14.97 -13.74 14.30
C LYS A 279 16.41 -13.24 14.30
N LEU A 280 17.23 -13.77 15.21
CA LEU A 280 18.63 -13.39 15.34
C LEU A 280 19.21 -13.53 13.94
N LYS A 281 19.47 -12.40 13.27
CA LYS A 281 20.03 -12.42 11.94
C LYS A 281 21.36 -13.14 12.10
N LYS A 282 21.48 -14.34 11.54
CA LYS A 282 22.73 -15.10 11.57
C LYS A 282 23.85 -14.14 11.16
N LYS A 283 24.84 -13.96 12.05
CA LYS A 283 25.98 -13.07 11.78
C LYS A 283 26.57 -13.50 10.44
N LYS A 284 26.77 -12.55 9.54
CA LYS A 284 27.33 -12.84 8.23
C LYS A 284 28.79 -13.32 8.47
N PRO A 285 29.22 -14.44 7.89
CA PRO A 285 30.55 -14.99 8.19
C PRO A 285 31.72 -14.10 7.72
N TRP A 286 31.45 -13.09 6.89
CA TRP A 286 32.42 -12.09 6.43
C TRP A 286 32.35 -10.76 7.21
N GLU A 287 31.55 -10.69 8.27
CA GLU A 287 31.42 -9.49 9.11
C GLU A 287 32.29 -9.63 10.36
N ASP A 288 33.50 -9.10 10.26
CA ASP A 288 34.49 -9.06 11.33
C ASP A 288 34.50 -7.72 12.08
N ARG A 289 35.37 -7.60 13.09
CA ARG A 289 35.49 -6.43 13.95
C ARG A 289 35.83 -5.16 13.15
N GLU A 290 36.76 -5.26 12.20
CA GLU A 290 37.14 -4.16 11.31
C GLU A 290 35.93 -3.58 10.55
N LEU A 291 35.13 -4.45 9.91
CA LEU A 291 33.93 -3.99 9.20
C LEU A 291 32.87 -3.42 10.16
N ALA A 292 32.75 -3.99 11.36
CA ALA A 292 31.82 -3.50 12.37
C ALA A 292 32.18 -2.09 12.85
N ASP A 293 33.46 -1.82 13.07
CA ASP A 293 33.97 -0.52 13.50
C ASP A 293 33.73 0.55 12.42
N VAL A 294 34.02 0.24 11.14
CA VAL A 294 33.72 1.15 10.03
C VAL A 294 32.22 1.45 9.92
N LYS A 295 31.35 0.43 10.10
CA LYS A 295 29.89 0.65 10.10
C LYS A 295 29.44 1.52 11.27
N LYS A 296 30.03 1.36 12.45
CA LYS A 296 29.76 2.19 13.62
C LYS A 296 30.13 3.65 13.35
N THR A 297 31.30 3.90 12.76
CA THR A 297 31.72 5.24 12.34
C THR A 297 30.77 5.86 11.31
N VAL A 298 30.39 5.11 10.26
CA VAL A 298 29.39 5.56 9.27
C VAL A 298 28.07 5.92 9.95
N SER A 299 27.60 5.10 10.90
CA SER A 299 26.35 5.38 11.63
C SER A 299 26.45 6.63 12.51
N ASN A 300 27.60 6.87 13.15
CA ASN A 300 27.81 8.06 13.97
C ASN A 300 27.87 9.32 13.12
N LEU A 301 28.62 9.28 12.01
CA LEU A 301 28.69 10.38 11.04
C LEU A 301 27.32 10.70 10.43
N ALA A 302 26.50 9.68 10.14
CA ALA A 302 25.13 9.88 9.66
C ALA A 302 24.25 10.61 10.68
N LYS A 303 24.39 10.30 11.97
CA LYS A 303 23.67 11.01 13.05
C LYS A 303 24.12 12.47 13.14
N LEU A 304 25.43 12.72 13.11
CA LEU A 304 25.96 14.08 13.16
C LEU A 304 25.56 14.90 11.93
N LEU A 305 25.52 14.30 10.74
CA LEU A 305 25.14 14.98 9.50
C LEU A 305 23.65 15.37 9.49
N ARG A 306 22.79 14.64 10.19
CA ARG A 306 21.39 15.04 10.40
C ARG A 306 21.27 16.29 11.27
N ILE A 307 22.14 16.44 12.26
CA ILE A 307 22.18 17.62 13.13
C ILE A 307 22.79 18.80 12.39
N ASN A 308 23.84 18.57 11.59
CA ASN A 308 24.60 19.62 10.90
C ASN A 308 24.70 19.36 9.37
N PRO A 309 23.61 19.56 8.61
CA PRO A 309 23.54 19.14 7.20
C PRO A 309 24.48 19.91 6.25
N TYR A 310 24.83 21.16 6.60
CA TYR A 310 25.66 22.04 5.76
C TYR A 310 27.17 21.92 6.02
N ASN A 311 27.59 21.10 7.00
CA ASN A 311 29.01 20.91 7.29
C ASN A 311 29.66 20.04 6.19
N LEU A 312 30.35 20.68 5.25
CA LEU A 312 30.99 20.03 4.10
C LEU A 312 32.06 19.00 4.52
N ASN A 313 32.84 19.28 5.55
CA ASN A 313 33.86 18.37 6.07
C ASN A 313 33.21 17.09 6.62
N LEU A 314 32.14 17.22 7.39
CA LEU A 314 31.38 16.10 7.92
C LEU A 314 30.76 15.25 6.80
N ARG A 315 30.20 15.90 5.78
CA ARG A 315 29.64 15.24 4.59
C ARG A 315 30.73 14.46 3.83
N ASN A 316 31.90 15.06 3.62
CA ASN A 316 33.03 14.43 2.94
C ASN A 316 33.55 13.22 3.72
N ASN A 317 33.69 13.34 5.05
CA ASN A 317 34.06 12.23 5.93
C ASN A 317 33.05 11.09 5.88
N PHE A 318 31.75 11.39 5.95
CA PHE A 318 30.68 10.40 5.82
C PHE A 318 30.77 9.64 4.48
N LEU A 319 30.93 10.36 3.37
CA LEU A 319 31.07 9.76 2.04
C LEU A 319 32.34 8.92 1.92
N GLY A 320 33.46 9.39 2.48
CA GLY A 320 34.72 8.64 2.54
C GLY A 320 34.58 7.31 3.26
N HIS A 321 33.99 7.31 4.46
CA HIS A 321 33.75 6.09 5.23
C HIS A 321 32.71 5.16 4.57
N CYS A 322 31.71 5.71 3.87
CA CYS A 322 30.79 4.91 3.07
C CYS A 322 31.51 4.17 1.92
N LYS A 323 32.43 4.85 1.21
CA LYS A 323 33.26 4.24 0.17
C LYS A 323 34.17 3.15 0.75
N LEU A 324 34.81 3.41 1.89
CA LEU A 324 35.65 2.43 2.59
C LEU A 324 34.86 1.18 2.99
N CYS A 325 33.67 1.37 3.59
CA CYS A 325 32.78 0.28 3.98
C CYS A 325 32.39 -0.60 2.78
N LYS A 326 32.04 0.01 1.64
CA LYS A 326 31.73 -0.72 0.40
C LYS A 326 32.94 -1.53 -0.11
N LYS A 327 34.14 -0.93 -0.12
CA LYS A 327 35.39 -1.60 -0.53
C LYS A 327 35.70 -2.81 0.37
N LEU A 328 35.60 -2.65 1.69
CA LEU A 328 35.81 -3.75 2.65
C LEU A 328 34.82 -4.88 2.45
N ILE A 329 33.52 -4.59 2.32
CA ILE A 329 32.50 -5.61 2.03
C ILE A 329 32.83 -6.39 0.76
N LYS A 330 33.24 -5.71 -0.31
CA LYS A 330 33.63 -6.36 -1.57
C LYS A 330 34.84 -7.29 -1.38
N ARG A 331 35.92 -6.79 -0.75
CA ARG A 331 37.14 -7.56 -0.47
C ARG A 331 36.85 -8.79 0.39
N LYS A 332 36.13 -8.63 1.51
CA LYS A 332 35.82 -9.73 2.43
C LYS A 332 34.93 -10.80 1.77
N LYS A 333 33.96 -10.41 0.93
CA LYS A 333 33.16 -11.35 0.13
C LYS A 333 34.02 -12.14 -0.87
N ILE A 334 34.95 -11.49 -1.56
CA ILE A 334 35.87 -12.16 -2.50
C ILE A 334 36.77 -13.15 -1.74
N ASN A 335 37.35 -12.72 -0.62
CA ASN A 335 38.19 -13.59 0.21
C ASN A 335 37.42 -14.79 0.74
N LEU A 336 36.17 -14.60 1.16
CA LEU A 336 35.34 -15.72 1.60
C LEU A 336 35.05 -16.70 0.45
N LYS A 337 34.73 -16.21 -0.74
CA LYS A 337 34.57 -17.08 -1.93
C LYS A 337 35.84 -17.87 -2.23
N ARG A 338 37.02 -17.21 -2.17
CA ARG A 338 38.32 -17.87 -2.37
C ARG A 338 38.59 -18.94 -1.31
N LYS A 339 38.29 -18.66 -0.03
CA LYS A 339 38.41 -19.65 1.05
C LYS A 339 37.54 -20.89 0.78
N TYR A 340 36.31 -20.69 0.34
CA TYR A 340 35.44 -21.81 -0.02
C TYR A 340 35.99 -22.61 -1.21
N LEU A 341 36.42 -21.94 -2.29
CA LEU A 341 37.00 -22.61 -3.45
C LEU A 341 38.22 -23.48 -3.08
N VAL A 342 39.13 -22.95 -2.25
CA VAL A 342 40.29 -23.72 -1.77
C VAL A 342 39.87 -24.90 -0.90
N SER A 343 38.83 -24.76 -0.07
CA SER A 343 38.33 -25.89 0.74
C SER A 343 37.61 -26.98 -0.05
N PHE A 344 37.18 -26.70 -1.29
CA PHE A 344 36.51 -27.68 -2.15
C PHE A 344 37.47 -28.47 -3.06
N GLN A 345 38.65 -27.92 -3.37
CA GLN A 345 39.64 -28.60 -4.24
C GLN A 345 40.11 -29.97 -3.71
N PRO A 346 40.37 -30.19 -2.41
CA PRO A 346 40.75 -31.51 -1.89
C PRO A 346 39.63 -32.55 -2.02
N LEU A 347 38.36 -32.12 -1.92
CA LEU A 347 37.20 -32.98 -2.07
C LEU A 347 36.99 -33.43 -3.51
N GLU A 348 37.20 -32.53 -4.48
CA GLU A 348 37.15 -32.88 -5.90
C GLU A 348 38.26 -33.87 -6.27
N ILE A 349 39.48 -33.70 -5.74
CA ILE A 349 40.59 -34.63 -5.97
C ILE A 349 40.30 -36.00 -5.32
N GLN A 350 39.74 -36.04 -4.12
CA GLN A 350 39.34 -37.30 -3.47
C GLN A 350 38.24 -38.03 -4.24
N ILE A 351 37.26 -37.30 -4.77
CA ILE A 351 36.18 -37.89 -5.59
C ILE A 351 36.76 -38.45 -6.89
N LEU A 352 37.65 -37.72 -7.57
CA LEU A 352 38.27 -38.17 -8.81
C LEU A 352 39.19 -39.39 -8.60
N ASN A 353 39.96 -39.43 -7.51
CA ASN A 353 40.81 -40.58 -7.17
C ASN A 353 40.00 -41.83 -6.81
N ASN A 354 38.79 -41.68 -6.27
CA ASN A 354 37.91 -42.81 -5.98
C ASN A 354 37.18 -43.34 -7.22
N ILE A 355 36.99 -42.51 -8.25
CA ILE A 355 36.36 -42.93 -9.51
C ILE A 355 37.37 -43.68 -10.40
N GLY A 356 38.66 -43.36 -10.34
CA GLY A 356 39.71 -44.03 -11.14
C GLY A 356 40.18 -45.39 -10.64
N ASN A 357 39.63 -45.90 -9.53
CA ASN A 357 39.96 -47.21 -8.94
C ASN A 357 38.82 -48.25 -9.12
N TYR A 358 37.81 -47.93 -9.93
CA TYR A 358 36.80 -48.86 -10.45
C TYR A 358 37.00 -48.99 -11.96
#